data_AF-A0A524D566-F1
#
_entry.id   AF-A0A524D566-F1
#
_cell.length_a   1.000
_cell.length_b   1.000
_cell.length_c   1.000
_cell.angle_alpha   90.00
_cell.angle_beta   90.00
_cell.angle_gamma   90.00
#
_symmetry.space_group_name_H-M   'P 1'
#
loop_
_entity.id
_entity.type
_entity.pdbx_description
1 polymer ?
#
loop_
_entity_poly.entity_id
_entity_poly.type
_entity_poly.pdbx_seq_one_letter_code
_entity_poly.pdbx_strand_id
1 'polypeptide(L)'
;MAFQSKNKNSKMLLFGGLMGFFAGMLWLGPTADFFSVILTGDNLPNEKVYGVLTFMWVSPLLVVTMFVGGDLMLTKKNKHILVGISTIIGVIFEIFLFTDTDAAIKNYPDPKGRELYDASIVIGHPTSYLILIGLAFLFTFVVIGGYRQGLQTTGILRKRFFYMATAIFLFIPIAIIDAFYEPVLIVLGMRLLMVFVASLMYLSLKINM
;
A
#
# COMPACT_ATOMS: atom_id res chain seq x y z
N MET A 1 -5.38 14.00 -11.27
CA MET A 1 -4.29 13.34 -12.03
C MET A 1 -4.78 12.26 -13.00
N ALA A 2 -5.64 11.31 -12.58
CA ALA A 2 -6.21 10.30 -13.48
C ALA A 2 -6.92 10.90 -14.72
N PHE A 3 -7.65 12.00 -14.54
CA PHE A 3 -8.36 12.69 -15.62
C PHE A 3 -7.42 13.31 -16.69
N GLN A 4 -6.23 13.78 -16.29
CA GLN A 4 -5.23 14.36 -17.20
C GLN A 4 -4.38 13.29 -17.90
N SER A 5 -4.20 12.12 -17.30
CA SER A 5 -3.56 10.94 -17.94
C SER A 5 -4.32 10.48 -19.18
N LYS A 6 -5.66 10.53 -19.14
CA LYS A 6 -6.55 10.15 -20.26
C LYS A 6 -6.28 10.99 -21.51
N ASN A 7 -5.91 12.26 -21.36
CA ASN A 7 -5.59 13.17 -22.46
C ASN A 7 -4.15 13.00 -23.00
N LYS A 8 -3.24 12.30 -22.29
CA LYS A 8 -1.84 12.07 -22.71
C LYS A 8 -1.50 10.60 -22.98
N ASN A 9 -2.49 9.70 -23.02
CA ASN A 9 -2.33 8.26 -23.28
C ASN A 9 -1.28 7.53 -22.40
N SER A 10 -0.90 8.10 -21.25
CA SER A 10 0.11 7.49 -20.38
C SER A 10 -0.57 6.60 -19.35
N LYS A 11 -0.75 5.33 -19.71
CA LYS A 11 -1.25 4.27 -18.82
C LYS A 11 -0.41 4.19 -17.54
N MET A 12 0.90 4.37 -17.64
CA MET A 12 1.80 4.33 -16.48
C MET A 12 1.50 5.44 -15.45
N LEU A 13 1.11 6.64 -15.90
CA LEU A 13 0.70 7.71 -14.99
C LEU A 13 -0.64 7.40 -14.30
N LEU A 14 -1.58 6.78 -15.02
CA LEU A 14 -2.85 6.34 -14.44
C LEU A 14 -2.62 5.30 -13.34
N PHE A 15 -1.87 4.24 -13.66
CA PHE A 15 -1.59 3.16 -12.69
C PHE A 15 -0.68 3.63 -11.55
N GLY A 16 0.27 4.53 -11.78
CA GLY A 16 1.03 5.16 -10.70
C GLY A 16 0.15 6.00 -9.76
N GLY A 17 -0.83 6.73 -10.30
CA GLY A 17 -1.82 7.45 -9.49
C GLY A 17 -2.72 6.51 -8.69
N LEU A 18 -3.18 5.41 -9.30
CA LEU A 18 -3.96 4.38 -8.62
C LEU A 18 -3.16 3.67 -7.52
N MET A 19 -1.86 3.46 -7.73
CA MET A 19 -0.96 2.91 -6.72
C MET A 19 -0.92 3.82 -5.49
N GLY A 20 -0.73 5.14 -5.69
CA GLY A 20 -0.77 6.11 -4.59
C GLY A 20 -2.12 6.15 -3.88
N PHE A 21 -3.23 6.06 -4.63
CA PHE A 21 -4.57 6.01 -4.07
C PHE A 21 -4.78 4.76 -3.19
N PHE A 22 -4.53 3.55 -3.72
CA PHE A 22 -4.73 2.32 -2.95
C PHE A 22 -3.76 2.18 -1.79
N ALA A 23 -2.53 2.71 -1.90
CA ALA A 23 -1.63 2.80 -0.76
C ALA A 23 -2.23 3.68 0.34
N GLY A 24 -2.80 4.85 -0.01
CA GLY A 24 -3.50 5.70 0.95
C GLY A 24 -4.72 5.04 1.60
N MET A 25 -5.44 4.20 0.84
CA MET A 25 -6.60 3.47 1.37
C MET A 25 -6.24 2.43 2.43
N LEU A 26 -4.97 2.02 2.56
CA LEU A 26 -4.54 1.15 3.67
C LEU A 26 -4.78 1.80 5.04
N TRP A 27 -4.92 3.13 5.12
CA TRP A 27 -5.25 3.82 6.38
C TRP A 27 -6.73 4.11 6.56
N LEU A 28 -7.60 3.50 5.76
CA LEU A 28 -9.04 3.72 5.87
C LEU A 28 -9.58 3.30 7.24
N GLY A 29 -9.12 2.18 7.82
CA GLY A 29 -9.50 1.75 9.17
C GLY A 29 -9.19 2.81 10.24
N PRO A 30 -7.92 3.20 10.43
CA PRO A 30 -7.55 4.24 11.39
C PRO A 30 -8.22 5.59 11.12
N THR A 31 -8.40 5.96 9.84
CA THR A 31 -9.10 7.20 9.49
C THR A 31 -10.57 7.13 9.89
N ALA A 32 -11.25 6.02 9.61
CA ALA A 32 -12.65 5.82 9.94
C ALA A 32 -12.89 5.78 11.45
N ASP A 33 -12.01 5.11 12.21
CA ASP A 33 -12.08 5.07 13.68
C ASP A 33 -11.89 6.45 14.30
N PHE A 34 -10.89 7.20 13.81
CA PHE A 34 -10.65 8.58 14.24
C PHE A 34 -11.88 9.47 14.03
N PHE A 35 -12.52 9.40 12.86
CA PHE A 35 -13.73 10.17 12.60
C PHE A 35 -14.93 9.66 13.41
N SER A 36 -15.05 8.35 13.64
CA SER A 36 -16.09 7.78 14.51
C SER A 36 -16.01 8.41 15.90
N VAL A 37 -14.85 8.35 16.55
CA VAL A 37 -14.64 8.90 17.89
C VAL A 37 -14.97 10.40 17.95
N ILE A 38 -14.57 11.18 16.94
CA ILE A 38 -14.85 12.63 16.92
C ILE A 38 -16.34 12.94 16.73
N LEU A 39 -17.05 12.15 15.92
CA LEU A 39 -18.42 12.44 15.53
C LEU A 39 -19.46 11.81 16.46
N THR A 40 -19.21 10.60 16.96
CA THR A 40 -20.15 9.82 17.77
C THR A 40 -19.71 9.69 19.23
N GLY A 41 -18.43 9.91 19.54
CA GLY A 41 -17.85 9.62 20.84
C GLY A 41 -17.46 8.16 21.05
N ASP A 42 -17.69 7.30 20.06
CA ASP A 42 -17.45 5.87 20.10
C ASP A 42 -16.50 5.43 18.98
N ASN A 43 -15.68 4.41 19.23
CA ASN A 43 -14.88 3.75 18.20
C ASN A 43 -15.77 3.01 17.18
N LEU A 44 -15.15 2.47 16.13
CA LEU A 44 -15.79 1.48 15.26
C LEU A 44 -16.31 0.29 16.08
N PRO A 45 -17.28 -0.51 15.57
CA PRO A 45 -17.92 -1.56 16.37
C PRO A 45 -16.98 -2.63 16.94
N ASN A 46 -15.81 -2.82 16.32
CA ASN A 46 -14.73 -3.68 16.80
C ASN A 46 -13.47 -3.51 15.92
N GLU A 47 -12.35 -4.08 16.39
CA GLU A 47 -11.05 -4.14 15.73
C GLU A 47 -11.07 -4.89 14.39
N LYS A 48 -12.04 -5.79 14.17
CA LYS A 48 -12.16 -6.54 12.92
C LYS A 48 -12.65 -5.65 11.79
N VAL A 49 -13.65 -4.79 12.06
CA VAL A 49 -14.10 -3.76 11.10
C VAL A 49 -12.94 -2.81 10.77
N TYR A 50 -12.22 -2.35 11.80
CA TYR A 50 -11.02 -1.54 11.61
C TYR A 50 -10.01 -2.25 10.69
N GLY A 51 -9.65 -3.49 10.99
CA GLY A 51 -8.59 -4.20 10.26
C GLY A 51 -9.02 -4.59 8.84
N VAL A 52 -10.28 -4.96 8.62
CA VAL A 52 -10.81 -5.21 7.27
C VAL A 52 -10.74 -3.95 6.42
N LEU A 53 -11.16 -2.79 6.94
CA LEU A 53 -11.08 -1.52 6.21
C LEU A 53 -9.64 -1.15 5.84
N THR A 54 -8.67 -1.49 6.70
CA THR A 54 -7.24 -1.31 6.47
C THR A 54 -6.70 -2.28 5.40
N PHE A 55 -6.93 -3.58 5.56
CA PHE A 55 -6.24 -4.61 4.78
C PHE A 55 -6.94 -5.00 3.48
N MET A 56 -8.23 -4.71 3.28
CA MET A 56 -8.93 -5.05 2.04
C MET A 56 -8.31 -4.40 0.79
N TRP A 57 -7.53 -3.31 0.96
CA TRP A 57 -6.88 -2.61 -0.14
C TRP A 57 -5.53 -3.19 -0.56
N VAL A 58 -5.01 -4.19 0.16
CA VAL A 58 -3.73 -4.85 -0.16
C VAL A 58 -3.79 -5.50 -1.55
N SER A 59 -4.88 -6.20 -1.87
CA SER A 59 -5.08 -6.86 -3.16
C SER A 59 -5.11 -5.88 -4.35
N PRO A 60 -5.98 -4.85 -4.39
CA PRO A 60 -5.99 -3.90 -5.50
C PRO A 60 -4.68 -3.11 -5.59
N LEU A 61 -4.05 -2.77 -4.46
CA LEU A 61 -2.73 -2.16 -4.44
C LEU A 61 -1.69 -3.05 -5.11
N LEU A 62 -1.61 -4.33 -4.73
CA LEU A 62 -0.65 -5.28 -5.27
C LEU A 62 -0.79 -5.40 -6.79
N VAL A 63 -2.01 -5.57 -7.31
CA VAL A 63 -2.28 -5.72 -8.76
C VAL A 63 -1.83 -4.48 -9.53
N VAL A 64 -2.24 -3.30 -9.08
CA VAL A 64 -1.88 -2.03 -9.74
C VAL A 64 -0.38 -1.78 -9.69
N THR A 65 0.24 -2.05 -8.55
CA THR A 65 1.68 -1.86 -8.36
C THR A 65 2.50 -2.81 -9.24
N MET A 66 2.02 -4.03 -9.45
CA MET A 66 2.66 -5.02 -10.31
C MET A 66 2.46 -4.74 -11.80
N PHE A 67 1.39 -4.04 -12.17
CA PHE A 67 1.29 -3.48 -13.52
C PHE A 67 2.39 -2.45 -13.77
N VAL A 68 2.62 -1.53 -12.83
CA VAL A 68 3.71 -0.54 -12.90
C VAL A 68 5.06 -1.24 -12.90
N GLY A 69 5.31 -2.13 -11.95
CA GLY A 69 6.58 -2.88 -11.85
C GLY A 69 6.90 -3.71 -13.09
N GLY A 70 5.87 -4.33 -13.70
CA GLY A 70 6.02 -5.04 -14.95
C GLY A 70 6.40 -4.13 -16.12
N ASP A 71 5.88 -2.90 -16.19
CA ASP A 71 6.32 -1.91 -17.20
C ASP A 71 7.76 -1.43 -16.98
N LEU A 72 8.28 -1.47 -15.75
CA LEU A 72 9.67 -1.09 -15.45
C LEU A 72 10.67 -2.20 -15.76
N MET A 73 10.28 -3.46 -15.57
CA MET A 73 11.23 -4.57 -15.59
C MET A 73 11.08 -5.57 -16.73
N LEU A 74 9.87 -5.77 -17.24
CA LEU A 74 9.52 -6.94 -18.03
C LEU A 74 9.04 -6.61 -19.43
N THR A 75 9.04 -7.62 -20.29
CA THR A 75 8.37 -7.55 -21.59
C THR A 75 6.85 -7.56 -21.41
N LYS A 76 6.10 -7.10 -22.41
CA LYS A 76 4.63 -7.02 -22.35
C LYS A 76 3.98 -8.36 -21.96
N LYS A 77 4.45 -9.49 -22.51
CA LYS A 77 3.95 -10.83 -22.17
C LYS A 77 4.18 -11.16 -20.69
N ASN A 78 5.41 -10.98 -20.21
CA ASN A 78 5.79 -11.34 -18.84
C ASN A 78 5.15 -10.41 -17.80
N LYS A 79 4.87 -9.15 -18.16
CA LYS A 79 4.07 -8.24 -17.33
C LYS A 79 2.67 -8.80 -17.07
N HIS A 80 1.98 -9.28 -18.11
CA HIS A 80 0.63 -9.81 -17.92
C HIS A 80 0.62 -11.08 -17.07
N ILE A 81 1.67 -11.91 -17.17
CA ILE A 81 1.87 -13.07 -16.28
C ILE A 81 2.06 -12.60 -14.83
N LEU A 82 2.95 -11.63 -14.60
CA LEU A 82 3.18 -11.06 -13.27
C LEU A 82 1.87 -10.51 -12.67
N VAL A 83 1.14 -9.68 -13.41
CA VAL A 83 -0.15 -9.14 -12.97
C VAL A 83 -1.16 -10.26 -12.67
N GLY A 84 -1.21 -11.31 -13.49
CA GLY A 84 -2.06 -12.47 -13.25
C GLY A 84 -1.71 -13.20 -11.95
N ILE A 85 -0.42 -13.48 -11.71
CA ILE A 85 0.06 -14.10 -10.47
C ILE A 85 -0.28 -13.22 -9.26
N SER A 86 -0.03 -11.92 -9.36
CA SER A 86 -0.34 -10.96 -8.29
C SER A 86 -1.84 -10.85 -8.01
N THR A 87 -2.68 -11.00 -9.03
CA THR A 87 -4.14 -11.05 -8.88
C THR A 87 -4.56 -12.31 -8.13
N ILE A 88 -3.99 -13.47 -8.48
CA ILE A 88 -4.27 -14.73 -7.76
C ILE A 88 -3.85 -14.62 -6.29
N ILE A 89 -2.65 -14.10 -6.01
CA ILE A 89 -2.17 -13.84 -4.65
C ILE A 89 -3.13 -12.91 -3.89
N GLY A 90 -3.56 -11.82 -4.51
CA GLY A 90 -4.50 -10.85 -3.92
C GLY A 90 -5.87 -11.46 -3.62
N VAL A 91 -6.41 -12.27 -4.53
CA VAL A 91 -7.68 -12.97 -4.32
C VAL A 91 -7.57 -13.99 -3.18
N ILE A 92 -6.49 -14.78 -3.13
CA ILE A 92 -6.27 -15.73 -2.03
C ILE A 92 -6.15 -14.97 -0.70
N PHE A 93 -5.45 -13.84 -0.69
CA PHE A 93 -5.36 -12.98 0.49
C PHE A 93 -6.73 -12.49 0.96
N GLU A 94 -7.56 -11.98 0.05
CA GLU A 94 -8.91 -11.52 0.38
C GLU A 94 -9.80 -12.66 0.89
N ILE A 95 -9.73 -13.84 0.29
CA ILE A 95 -10.46 -15.02 0.79
C ILE A 95 -10.12 -15.26 2.25
N PHE A 96 -8.83 -15.38 2.60
CA PHE A 96 -8.43 -15.57 4.00
C PHE A 96 -8.83 -14.40 4.90
N LEU A 97 -8.68 -13.16 4.42
CA LEU A 97 -9.05 -11.97 5.20
C LEU A 97 -10.54 -11.96 5.55
N PHE A 98 -11.43 -12.35 4.62
CA PHE A 98 -12.88 -12.29 4.80
C PHE A 98 -13.50 -13.56 5.39
N THR A 99 -12.93 -14.74 5.13
CA THR A 99 -13.48 -16.00 5.67
C THR A 99 -12.89 -16.39 7.02
N ASP A 100 -11.70 -15.89 7.36
CA ASP A 100 -10.99 -16.21 8.60
C ASP A 100 -10.48 -14.94 9.30
N THR A 101 -11.30 -13.89 9.29
CA THR A 101 -10.97 -12.56 9.86
C THR A 101 -10.51 -12.66 11.32
N ASP A 102 -11.15 -13.53 12.09
CA ASP A 102 -10.93 -13.72 13.53
C ASP A 102 -9.54 -14.29 13.83
N ALA A 103 -9.00 -15.13 12.96
CA ALA A 103 -7.64 -15.65 13.08
C ALA A 103 -6.61 -14.75 12.38
N ALA A 104 -7.05 -13.96 11.39
CA ALA A 104 -6.18 -13.08 10.61
C ALA A 104 -5.77 -11.80 11.34
N ILE A 105 -6.67 -11.21 12.13
CA ILE A 105 -6.50 -9.93 12.81
C ILE A 105 -6.36 -10.16 14.31
N LYS A 106 -5.35 -9.53 14.93
CA LYS A 106 -5.19 -9.57 16.39
C LYS A 106 -6.36 -8.86 17.06
N ASN A 107 -6.96 -9.52 18.05
CA ASN A 107 -7.97 -8.91 18.90
C ASN A 107 -7.30 -8.01 19.95
N TYR A 108 -7.88 -6.83 20.18
CA TYR A 108 -7.43 -5.92 21.23
C TYR A 108 -8.59 -5.58 22.17
N PRO A 109 -8.31 -5.30 23.45
CA PRO A 109 -9.33 -4.80 24.36
C PRO A 109 -9.95 -3.52 23.79
N ASP A 110 -11.27 -3.41 23.87
CA ASP A 110 -11.98 -2.19 23.50
C ASP A 110 -11.42 -0.99 24.30
N PRO A 111 -10.88 0.04 23.61
CA PRO A 111 -10.32 1.23 24.24
C PRO A 111 -11.36 2.13 24.93
N LYS A 112 -12.64 1.75 24.95
CA LYS A 112 -13.75 2.46 25.61
C LYS A 112 -13.91 3.90 25.13
N GLY A 113 -13.76 4.15 23.82
CA GLY A 113 -14.05 5.45 23.20
C GLY A 113 -12.99 6.53 23.39
N ARG A 114 -11.96 6.32 24.22
CA ARG A 114 -10.94 7.36 24.51
C ARG A 114 -9.63 7.16 23.75
N GLU A 115 -9.35 5.95 23.33
CA GLU A 115 -8.18 5.60 22.53
C GLU A 115 -8.66 5.02 21.19
N LEU A 116 -7.80 5.05 20.17
CA LEU A 116 -8.11 4.48 18.87
C LEU A 116 -7.86 2.98 18.89
N TYR A 117 -8.62 2.23 18.09
CA TYR A 117 -8.25 0.84 17.81
C TYR A 117 -6.89 0.81 17.11
N ASP A 118 -6.15 -0.27 17.39
CA ASP A 118 -5.05 -0.72 16.56
C ASP A 118 -5.40 -2.12 16.05
N ALA A 119 -4.93 -2.46 14.86
CA ALA A 119 -5.10 -3.80 14.32
C ALA A 119 -3.86 -4.21 13.54
N SER A 120 -3.32 -5.35 13.94
CA SER A 120 -2.18 -5.96 13.28
C SER A 120 -2.58 -7.34 12.77
N ILE A 121 -1.94 -7.77 11.70
CA ILE A 121 -2.08 -9.14 11.20
C ILE A 121 -1.38 -10.10 12.17
N VAL A 122 -2.01 -11.24 12.43
CA VAL A 122 -1.41 -12.33 13.21
C VAL A 122 -0.25 -12.94 12.43
N ILE A 123 0.96 -12.87 12.99
CA ILE A 123 2.15 -13.49 12.41
C ILE A 123 1.96 -15.02 12.41
N GLY A 124 2.16 -15.64 11.25
CA GLY A 124 1.96 -17.09 11.06
C GLY A 124 0.62 -17.43 10.41
N HIS A 125 -0.33 -16.50 10.34
CA HIS A 125 -1.54 -16.66 9.56
C HIS A 125 -1.23 -16.54 8.04
N PRO A 126 -1.93 -17.26 7.14
CA PRO A 126 -1.73 -17.14 5.68
C PRO A 126 -1.67 -15.70 5.13
N THR A 127 -2.48 -14.78 5.67
CA THR A 127 -2.47 -13.36 5.29
C THR A 127 -1.12 -12.69 5.52
N SER A 128 -0.40 -13.05 6.60
CA SER A 128 0.93 -12.51 6.91
C SER A 128 1.96 -12.89 5.84
N TYR A 129 1.98 -14.14 5.40
CA TYR A 129 2.89 -14.63 4.37
C TYR A 129 2.59 -13.98 3.01
N LEU A 130 1.32 -13.80 2.67
CA LEU A 130 0.90 -13.18 1.41
C LEU A 130 1.28 -11.69 1.35
N ILE A 131 1.19 -10.97 2.47
CA ILE A 131 1.71 -9.59 2.57
C ILE A 131 3.21 -9.57 2.33
N LEU A 132 3.99 -10.45 2.98
CA LEU A 132 5.44 -10.52 2.80
C LEU A 132 5.83 -10.84 1.34
N ILE A 133 5.12 -11.74 0.69
CA ILE A 133 5.30 -12.04 -0.74
C ILE A 133 4.98 -10.80 -1.59
N GLY A 134 3.89 -10.09 -1.29
CA GLY A 134 3.53 -8.83 -1.95
C GLY A 134 4.63 -7.77 -1.80
N LEU A 135 5.17 -7.60 -0.60
CA LEU A 135 6.27 -6.66 -0.33
C LEU A 135 7.56 -7.05 -1.06
N ALA A 136 7.89 -8.35 -1.14
CA ALA A 136 9.02 -8.84 -1.93
C ALA A 136 8.83 -8.54 -3.43
N PHE A 137 7.60 -8.66 -3.94
CA PHE A 137 7.24 -8.29 -5.30
C PHE A 137 7.41 -6.78 -5.51
N LEU A 138 6.92 -5.93 -4.58
CA LEU A 138 7.10 -4.48 -4.63
C LEU A 138 8.59 -4.10 -4.68
N PHE A 139 9.41 -4.69 -3.80
CA PHE A 139 10.85 -4.45 -3.78
C PHE A 139 11.49 -4.84 -5.12
N THR A 140 11.18 -6.04 -5.59
CA THR A 140 11.80 -6.57 -6.81
C THR A 140 11.38 -5.77 -8.04
N PHE A 141 10.09 -5.61 -8.30
CA PHE A 141 9.63 -5.07 -9.57
C PHE A 141 9.54 -3.55 -9.60
N VAL A 142 9.29 -2.90 -8.47
CA VAL A 142 9.10 -1.44 -8.42
C VAL A 142 10.32 -0.71 -7.91
N VAL A 143 10.93 -1.18 -6.82
CA VAL A 143 12.14 -0.51 -6.27
C VAL A 143 13.33 -0.73 -7.21
N ILE A 144 13.71 -1.98 -7.47
CA ILE A 144 14.84 -2.28 -8.37
C ILE A 144 14.51 -1.81 -9.79
N GLY A 145 13.30 -2.08 -10.28
CA GLY A 145 12.84 -1.62 -11.59
C GLY A 145 12.90 -0.10 -11.76
N GLY A 146 12.42 0.65 -10.77
CA GLY A 146 12.42 2.10 -10.76
C GLY A 146 13.84 2.68 -10.73
N TYR A 147 14.73 2.15 -9.89
CA TYR A 147 16.13 2.59 -9.88
C TYR A 147 16.85 2.28 -11.20
N ARG A 148 16.65 1.08 -11.76
CA ARG A 148 17.20 0.71 -13.07
C ARG A 148 16.75 1.68 -14.16
N GLN A 149 15.46 2.00 -14.20
CA GLN A 149 14.92 2.92 -15.19
C GLN A 149 15.37 4.36 -14.95
N GLY A 150 15.55 4.76 -13.69
CA GLY A 150 16.15 6.05 -13.33
C GLY A 150 17.56 6.21 -13.88
N LEU A 151 18.39 5.17 -13.79
CA LEU A 151 19.75 5.17 -14.34
C LEU A 151 19.77 5.26 -15.88
N GLN A 152 18.81 4.62 -16.56
CA GLN A 152 18.71 4.58 -18.02
C GLN A 152 18.08 5.83 -18.65
N THR A 153 17.40 6.66 -17.87
CA THR A 153 16.73 7.88 -18.36
C THR A 153 17.49 9.14 -17.97
N THR A 154 17.12 10.30 -18.52
CA THR A 154 17.76 11.60 -18.23
C THR A 154 16.72 12.66 -17.86
N GLY A 155 17.18 13.81 -17.36
CA GLY A 155 16.34 14.97 -17.07
C GLY A 155 15.26 14.74 -16.01
N ILE A 156 14.05 15.23 -16.27
CA ILE A 156 12.92 15.17 -15.33
C ILE A 156 12.46 13.71 -15.13
N LEU A 157 12.52 12.88 -16.18
CA LEU A 157 12.05 11.49 -16.11
C LEU A 157 12.92 10.65 -15.16
N ARG A 158 14.24 10.86 -15.18
CA ARG A 158 15.19 10.27 -14.22
C ARG A 158 14.76 10.54 -12.78
N LYS A 159 14.51 11.82 -12.45
CA LYS A 159 14.13 12.23 -11.09
C LYS A 159 12.83 11.55 -10.65
N ARG A 160 11.84 11.45 -11.53
CA ARG A 160 10.55 10.81 -11.23
C ARG A 160 10.68 9.33 -10.91
N PHE A 161 11.48 8.58 -11.67
CA PHE A 161 11.73 7.17 -11.36
C PHE A 161 12.46 6.99 -10.02
N PHE A 162 13.44 7.85 -9.71
CA PHE A 162 14.09 7.85 -8.40
C PHE A 162 13.11 8.16 -7.27
N TYR A 163 12.27 9.19 -7.40
CA TYR A 163 11.27 9.50 -6.38
C TYR A 163 10.29 8.35 -6.13
N MET A 164 9.81 7.70 -7.19
CA MET A 164 8.92 6.54 -7.06
C MET A 164 9.63 5.36 -6.38
N ALA A 165 10.83 5.00 -6.83
CA ALA A 165 11.60 3.89 -6.25
C ALA A 165 11.93 4.14 -4.77
N THR A 166 12.35 5.37 -4.42
CA THR A 166 12.63 5.75 -3.03
C THR A 166 11.38 5.78 -2.18
N ALA A 167 10.24 6.28 -2.70
CA ALA A 167 8.97 6.26 -1.98
C ALA A 167 8.57 4.82 -1.61
N ILE A 168 8.61 3.90 -2.58
CA ILE A 168 8.24 2.49 -2.33
C ILE A 168 9.28 1.78 -1.46
N PHE A 169 10.57 2.07 -1.61
CA PHE A 169 11.61 1.53 -0.75
C PHE A 169 11.39 1.90 0.72
N LEU A 170 11.03 3.15 0.99
CA LEU A 170 10.72 3.63 2.35
C LEU A 170 9.36 3.12 2.85
N PHE A 171 8.39 2.92 1.95
CA PHE A 171 7.08 2.37 2.30
C PHE A 171 7.17 0.92 2.82
N ILE A 172 8.05 0.09 2.27
CA ILE A 172 8.14 -1.34 2.65
C ILE A 172 8.38 -1.54 4.16
N PRO A 173 9.42 -0.96 4.80
CA PRO A 173 9.62 -1.14 6.24
C PRO A 173 8.48 -0.52 7.06
N ILE A 174 7.88 0.58 6.60
CA ILE A 174 6.69 1.15 7.23
C ILE A 174 5.55 0.14 7.22
N ALA A 175 5.24 -0.44 6.05
CA ALA A 175 4.17 -1.41 5.90
C ALA A 175 4.39 -2.67 6.74
N ILE A 176 5.63 -3.13 6.89
CA ILE A 176 5.97 -4.26 7.79
C ILE A 176 5.69 -3.87 9.24
N ILE A 177 6.14 -2.69 9.67
CA ILE A 177 5.94 -2.23 11.05
C ILE A 177 4.44 -2.04 11.32
N ASP A 178 3.74 -1.30 10.47
CA ASP A 178 2.30 -0.99 10.62
C ASP A 178 1.43 -2.26 10.58
N ALA A 179 1.79 -3.25 9.77
CA ALA A 179 1.02 -4.49 9.66
C ALA A 179 1.26 -5.48 10.81
N PHE A 180 2.42 -5.45 11.46
CA PHE A 180 2.82 -6.52 12.40
C PHE A 180 3.21 -6.06 13.81
N TYR A 181 3.54 -4.78 14.00
CA TYR A 181 4.16 -4.25 15.22
C TYR A 181 3.42 -3.03 15.79
N GLU A 182 3.24 -3.04 17.11
CA GLU A 182 2.45 -2.07 17.90
C GLU A 182 3.23 -0.95 18.65
N PRO A 183 4.58 -0.83 18.69
CA PRO A 183 5.19 0.17 19.58
C PRO A 183 4.82 1.62 19.21
N VAL A 184 4.04 2.28 20.08
CA VAL A 184 3.47 3.64 19.87
C VAL A 184 4.50 4.69 19.40
N LEU A 185 5.71 4.69 19.97
CA LEU A 185 6.79 5.61 19.60
C LEU A 185 7.32 5.35 18.18
N ILE A 186 7.44 4.08 17.79
CA ILE A 186 7.87 3.70 16.45
C ILE A 186 6.78 4.06 15.46
N VAL A 187 5.52 3.80 15.79
CA VAL A 187 4.35 4.14 14.95
C VAL A 187 4.28 5.64 14.67
N LEU A 188 4.50 6.52 15.66
CA LEU A 188 4.51 7.97 15.44
C LEU A 188 5.61 8.41 14.45
N GLY A 189 6.83 7.89 14.63
CA GLY A 189 7.94 8.16 13.70
C GLY A 189 7.64 7.66 12.29
N MET A 190 7.04 6.47 12.17
CA MET A 190 6.63 5.91 10.87
C MET A 190 5.55 6.76 10.20
N ARG A 191 4.58 7.28 10.94
CA ARG A 191 3.53 8.18 10.40
C ARG A 191 4.11 9.46 9.81
N LEU A 192 5.12 10.06 10.45
CA LEU A 192 5.83 11.20 9.86
C LEU A 192 6.60 10.81 8.59
N LEU A 193 7.24 9.64 8.59
CA LEU A 193 7.92 9.12 7.41
C LEU A 193 6.93 8.82 6.26
N MET A 194 5.70 8.41 6.56
CA MET A 194 4.65 8.23 5.54
C MET A 194 4.30 9.55 4.83
N VAL A 195 4.22 10.67 5.56
CA VAL A 195 3.98 11.99 4.94
C VAL A 195 5.10 12.33 3.95
N PHE A 196 6.33 11.98 4.30
CA PHE A 196 7.47 12.12 3.39
C PHE A 196 7.36 11.17 2.18
N VAL A 197 6.98 9.91 2.38
CA VAL A 197 6.71 8.94 1.30
C VAL A 197 5.62 9.43 0.35
N ALA A 198 4.51 9.95 0.88
CA ALA A 198 3.42 10.53 0.08
C ALA A 198 3.90 11.73 -0.74
N SER A 199 4.78 12.56 -0.16
CA SER A 199 5.39 13.70 -0.85
C SER A 199 6.28 13.23 -2.02
N LEU A 200 7.12 12.22 -1.81
CA LEU A 200 7.92 11.61 -2.88
C LEU A 200 7.04 11.00 -3.98
N MET A 201 5.97 10.30 -3.59
CA MET A 201 5.02 9.73 -4.54
C MET A 201 4.35 10.81 -5.38
N TYR A 202 3.90 11.91 -4.75
CA TYR A 202 3.36 13.08 -5.46
C TYR A 202 4.36 13.67 -6.45
N LEU A 203 5.61 13.89 -6.03
CA LEU A 203 6.67 14.40 -6.91
C LEU A 203 6.99 13.47 -8.07
N SER A 204 6.86 12.15 -7.88
CA SER A 204 7.05 11.18 -8.96
C SER A 204 5.99 11.28 -10.07
N LEU A 205 4.76 11.69 -9.71
CA LEU A 205 3.61 11.79 -10.61
C LEU A 205 3.31 13.22 -11.08
N LYS A 206 3.94 14.23 -10.47
CA LYS A 206 3.70 15.64 -10.78
C LYS A 206 3.95 15.94 -12.26
N ILE A 207 2.90 16.34 -12.98
CA ILE A 207 2.99 16.83 -14.35
C ILE A 207 3.43 18.29 -14.29
N ASN A 208 4.66 18.58 -14.71
CA ASN A 208 5.07 19.96 -14.96
C ASN A 208 4.47 20.36 -16.31
N MET A 209 3.69 21.45 -16.30
CA MET A 209 3.26 22.15 -17.51
C MET A 209 4.38 23.06 -17.99
#